data_AF-A0A067QZX7-F1
#
_entry.id   AF-A0A067QZX7-F1
#
_cell.length_a   1.000
_cell.length_b   1.000
_cell.length_c   1.000
_cell.angle_alpha   90.00
_cell.angle_beta   90.00
_cell.angle_gamma   90.00
#
_symmetry.space_group_name_H-M   'P 1'
#
loop_
_entity.id
_entity.type
_entity.pdbx_description
1 polymer ?
#
loop_
_entity_poly.entity_id
_entity_poly.type
_entity_poly.pdbx_seq_one_letter_code
_entity_poly.pdbx_strand_id
1 'polypeptide(L)' 'MNFYSGYLNAEVIDDTIFAIGGQSDKGIAYFDAKDCQWHQMADMNFSKTYPSTCVIKNLPNASDYEYKHRENQ' A
#
# COMPACT_ATOMS: atom_id res chain seq x y z
N MET A 1 1.32 2.92 9.10
CA MET A 1 0.69 1.59 9.20
C MET A 1 0.56 1.23 10.67
N ASN A 2 -0.63 0.86 11.14
CA ASN A 2 -0.81 0.35 12.49
C ASN A 2 -0.53 -1.16 12.49
N PHE A 3 0.54 -1.58 13.18
CA PHE A 3 0.96 -2.99 13.23
C PHE A 3 -0.04 -3.93 13.93
N TYR A 4 -1.06 -3.38 14.58
CA TYR A 4 -2.16 -4.12 15.19
C TYR A 4 -3.43 -4.16 14.31
N SER A 5 -3.35 -3.63 13.08
CA SER A 5 -4.47 -3.59 12.15
C SER A 5 -4.80 -5.00 11.63
N GLY A 6 -6.04 -5.44 11.85
CA GLY A 6 -6.59 -6.65 11.24
C GLY A 6 -7.23 -6.37 9.89
N TYR A 7 -7.49 -7.45 9.14
CA TYR A 7 -8.25 -7.39 7.88
C TYR A 7 -7.59 -6.57 6.76
N LEU A 8 -6.25 -6.51 6.78
CA LEU A 8 -5.42 -5.99 5.70
C LEU A 8 -5.22 -7.05 4.60
N ASN A 9 -4.58 -6.66 3.50
CA ASN A 9 -4.02 -7.62 2.53
C ASN A 9 -2.51 -7.46 2.40
N ALA A 10 -1.85 -8.52 1.91
CA ALA A 10 -0.45 -8.48 1.54
C ALA A 10 -0.26 -8.76 0.05
N GLU A 11 0.68 -8.07 -0.58
CA GLU A 11 1.02 -8.23 -2.00
C GLU A 11 2.54 -8.22 -2.17
N VAL A 12 3.06 -8.94 -3.17
CA VAL A 12 4.50 -8.90 -3.53
C VAL A 12 4.66 -8.08 -4.81
N ILE A 13 5.40 -6.97 -4.72
CA ILE A 13 5.73 -6.09 -5.85
C ILE A 13 7.25 -5.99 -5.92
N ASP A 14 7.84 -6.31 -7.07
CA ASP A 14 9.29 -6.27 -7.30
C ASP A 14 10.12 -6.87 -6.15
N ASP A 15 9.79 -8.12 -5.80
CA ASP A 15 10.41 -8.91 -4.72
C ASP A 15 10.32 -8.30 -3.31
N THR A 16 9.46 -7.30 -3.13
CA THR A 16 9.21 -6.63 -1.84
C THR A 16 7.78 -6.92 -1.39
N ILE A 17 7.60 -7.29 -0.11
CA ILE A 17 6.26 -7.51 0.47
C ILE A 17 5.68 -6.18 0.93
N PHE A 18 4.42 -5.94 0.59
CA PHE A 18 3.64 -4.80 1.01
C PHE A 18 2.45 -5.25 1.86
N ALA A 19 2.19 -4.56 2.97
CA ALA A 19 0.97 -4.68 3.76
C ALA A 19 0.10 -3.44 3.49
N ILE A 20 -1.17 -3.66 3.14
CA ILE A 20 -2.06 -2.62 2.60
C ILE A 20 -3.37 -2.58 3.39
N GLY A 21 -3.64 -1.43 4.02
CA GLY A 21 -4.92 -1.11 4.65
C GLY A 21 -5.22 -1.86 5.94
N GLY A 22 -6.49 -2.23 6.11
CA GLY A 22 -7.03 -2.82 7.34
C GLY A 22 -8.10 -1.95 8.00
N GLN A 23 -8.64 -2.43 9.11
CA GLN A 23 -9.78 -1.77 9.76
C GLN A 23 -9.42 -0.38 10.24
N SER A 24 -10.08 0.63 9.66
CA SER A 24 -9.82 2.06 9.95
C SER A 24 -8.37 2.50 9.71
N ASP A 25 -7.58 1.70 8.97
CA ASP A 25 -6.20 1.99 8.63
C ASP A 25 -6.09 2.33 7.15
N LYS A 26 -5.42 3.45 6.87
CA LYS A 26 -5.08 3.92 5.51
C LYS A 26 -3.65 3.58 5.14
N GLY A 27 -2.88 3.06 6.10
CA GLY A 27 -1.47 2.84 5.97
C GLY A 27 -1.13 1.82 4.89
N ILE A 28 0.05 2.03 4.33
CA ILE A 28 0.78 1.05 3.55
C ILE A 28 2.15 0.92 4.21
N ALA A 29 2.67 -0.30 4.30
CA ALA A 29 4.04 -0.54 4.70
C ALA A 29 4.70 -1.56 3.78
N TYR A 30 6.01 -1.43 3.58
CA TYR A 30 6.81 -2.44 2.89
C TYR A 30 7.81 -3.07 3.85
N PHE A 31 8.18 -4.32 3.58
CA PHE A 31 9.20 -5.03 4.34
C PHE A 31 10.56 -4.89 3.65
N ASP A 32 11.55 -4.29 4.34
CA ASP A 32 12.93 -4.28 3.88
C ASP A 32 13.66 -5.51 4.45
N ALA A 33 14.06 -6.42 3.56
CA ALA A 33 14.76 -7.63 3.95
C ALA A 33 16.20 -7.38 4.41
N LYS A 34 16.79 -6.20 4.15
CA LYS A 34 18.16 -5.87 4.55
C LYS A 34 18.27 -5.55 6.03
N ASP A 35 17.31 -4.79 6.56
CA ASP A 35 17.24 -4.42 7.98
C ASP A 35 16.22 -5.26 8.76
N CYS A 36 15.45 -6.10 8.06
CA CYS A 36 14.37 -6.92 8.60
C CYS A 36 13.29 -6.08 9.30
N GLN A 37 13.00 -4.89 8.79
CA GLN A 37 12.00 -3.97 9.35
C GLN A 37 10.88 -3.66 8.37
N TRP A 38 9.76 -3.19 8.93
CA TRP A 38 8.66 -2.62 8.17
C TRP A 38 8.75 -1.11 8.15
N HIS A 39 8.61 -0.53 6.96
CA HIS A 39 8.69 0.91 6.74
C HIS A 39 7.36 1.44 6.19
N GLN A 40 6.86 2.53 6.76
CA GLN A 40 5.62 3.16 6.31
C GLN A 40 5.81 3.89 4.98
N MET A 41 4.83 3.75 4.09
CA MET A 41 4.70 4.52 2.85
C MET A 41 3.60 5.57 2.95
N ALA A 42 3.40 6.30 1.86
CA ALA A 42 2.25 7.19 1.70
C ALA A 42 0.93 6.42 1.93
N ASP A 43 0.02 7.04 2.67
CA ASP A 43 -1.28 6.46 2.97
C ASP A 43 -2.17 6.40 1.72
N MET A 44 -3.08 5.43 1.70
CA MET A 44 -4.20 5.41 0.75
C MET A 44 -5.14 6.60 0.98
N ASN A 45 -5.90 6.98 -0.05
CA ASN A 45 -6.91 8.03 0.04
C ASN A 45 -7.97 7.75 1.14
N PHE A 46 -8.38 6.48 1.28
CA PHE A 46 -9.41 6.03 2.20
C PHE A 46 -9.03 4.70 2.84
N SER A 47 -9.54 4.44 4.06
CA SER A 47 -9.30 3.19 4.77
C SER A 47 -10.13 2.09 4.12
N LYS A 48 -9.55 0.89 3.99
CA LYS A 48 -10.24 -0.25 3.38
C LYS A 48 -10.05 -1.50 4.23
N THR A 49 -11.15 -2.04 4.72
CA THR A 49 -11.22 -3.30 5.47
C THR A 49 -11.49 -4.47 4.52
N TYR A 50 -10.81 -5.60 4.71
CA TYR A 50 -10.84 -6.76 3.81
C TYR A 50 -10.56 -6.40 2.34
N PRO A 51 -9.49 -5.64 2.03
CA PRO A 51 -9.16 -5.39 0.64
C PRO A 51 -8.71 -6.69 -0.05
N SER A 52 -9.01 -6.80 -1.35
CA SER A 52 -8.27 -7.68 -2.25
C SER A 52 -7.40 -6.80 -3.12
N THR A 53 -6.16 -7.22 -3.35
CA THR A 53 -5.18 -6.53 -4.20
C THR A 53 -4.68 -7.47 -5.29
N CYS A 54 -4.09 -6.89 -6.34
CA CYS A 54 -3.35 -7.61 -7.35
C CYS A 54 -2.30 -6.69 -7.98
N VAL A 55 -1.21 -7.27 -8.49
CA VAL A 55 -0.20 -6.54 -9.27
C VAL A 55 -0.54 -6.59 -10.76
N ILE A 56 -0.69 -5.43 -11.38
CA ILE A 56 -0.80 -5.29 -12.84
C ILE A 56 0.55 -4.82 -13.38
N LYS A 57 1.25 -5.70 -14.11
CA LYS A 57 2.55 -5.37 -14.72
C LYS A 57 2.37 -4.67 -16.07
N ASN A 58 3.28 -3.75 -16.37
CA ASN A 58 3.39 -3.07 -17.67
C ASN A 58 2.10 -2.38 -18.14
N LEU A 59 1.35 -1.75 -17.21
CA LEU A 59 0.16 -0.98 -17.57
C LEU A 59 0.58 0.25 -18.40
N PRO A 60 0.19 0.36 -19.70
CA PRO A 60 0.71 1.38 -20.61
C PRO A 60 0.44 2.82 -20.18
N ASN A 61 -0.54 3.04 -19.30
CA ASN A 61 -0.94 4.33 -18.78
C ASN A 61 -0.96 4.37 -17.24
N ALA A 62 -0.01 3.68 -16.58
CA ALA A 62 0.11 3.67 -15.12
C ALA A 62 0.10 5.07 -14.49
N SER A 63 0.76 6.05 -15.14
CA SER A 63 0.84 7.45 -14.69
C SER A 63 -0.52 8.18 -14.64
N ASP A 64 -1.54 7.69 -15.34
CA ASP A 64 -2.90 8.24 -15.25
C ASP A 64 -3.57 7.87 -13.91
N TYR A 65 -3.14 6.76 -13.31
CA TYR A 65 -3.69 6.19 -12.08
C TYR A 65 -2.82 6.45 -10.84
N GLU A 66 -1.59 6.94 -11.04
CA GLU A 66 -0.74 7.35 -9.93
C GLU A 66 -1.39 8.47 -9.11
N TYR A 67 -1.12 8.46 -7.80
CA TYR A 67 -1.59 9.51 -6.92
C TYR A 67 -0.97 10.85 -7.33
N LYS A 68 -1.77 11.70 -7.98
CA LYS A 68 -1.41 13.09 -8.27
C LYS A 68 -1.66 13.88 -6.99
N HIS A 69 -0.60 14.30 -6.32
CA HIS A 69 -0.71 15.22 -5.19
C HIS A 69 -1.38 16.51 -5.70
N ARG A 70 -2.70 16.63 -5.46
CA ARG A 70 -3.44 17.85 -5.78
C ARG A 70 -3.17 18.80 -4.64
N GLU A 71 -2.33 19.79 -4.87
CA GLU A 71 -2.28 20.96 -4.00
C GLU A 71 -3.70 21.57 -3.95
N ASN A 72 -4.18 21.78 -2.72
CA ASN A 72 -5.55 22.12 -2.35
C ASN A 72 -6.26 23.09 -3.33
N GLN A 73 -7.43 22.69 -3.83
CA GLN A 73 -8.48 23.60 -4.32
C GLN A 73 -9.43 23.96 -3.17
#